data_AF-A0A497JLW0-F1
#
_entry.id   AF-A0A497JLW0-F1
#
_cell.length_a   1.000
_cell.length_b   1.000
_cell.length_c   1.000
_cell.angle_alpha   90.00
_cell.angle_beta   90.00
_cell.angle_gamma   90.00
#
_symmetry.space_group_name_H-M   'P 1'
#
loop_
_entity.id
_entity.type
_entity.pdbx_description
1 polymer ?
#
loop_
_entity_poly.entity_id
_entity_poly.type
_entity_poly.pdbx_seq_one_letter_code
_entity_poly.pdbx_strand_id
1 'polypeptide(L)' 'MEGKSKERKCVICSNESDGGEFCVWHRLSYERLEEMFKVWREAMEIGWKEFLEEVRKNPNTGVWVKEVISYILKKENP' A
#
# COMPACT_ATOMS: atom_id res chain seq x y z
N MET A 1 32.01 -15.28 -2.53
CA MET A 1 31.53 -15.23 -1.13
C MET A 1 30.33 -14.31 -1.14
N GLU A 2 29.14 -14.90 -1.05
CA GLU A 2 27.87 -14.20 -1.18
C GLU A 2 27.70 -13.17 -0.05
N GLY A 3 27.53 -11.91 -0.44
CA GLY A 3 27.20 -10.85 0.49
C GLY A 3 25.80 -11.11 1.03
N LYS A 4 25.70 -11.38 2.34
CA LYS A 4 24.42 -11.44 3.05
C LYS A 4 23.66 -10.13 2.81
N SER A 5 22.66 -10.18 1.94
CA SER A 5 21.64 -9.15 1.79
C SER A 5 21.09 -8.90 3.19
N LYS A 6 21.27 -7.68 3.72
CA LYS A 6 20.60 -7.29 4.98
C LYS A 6 19.12 -7.64 4.84
N GLU A 7 18.62 -8.49 5.72
CA GLU A 7 17.20 -8.81 5.85
C GLU A 7 16.44 -7.50 6.12
N ARG A 8 15.92 -6.89 5.06
CA ARG A 8 15.03 -5.74 5.18
C ARG A 8 13.67 -6.28 5.58
N LYS A 9 13.05 -5.66 6.58
CA LYS A 9 11.69 -5.97 7.00
C LYS A 9 10.72 -5.03 6.32
N CYS A 10 9.48 -5.48 6.14
CA CYS A 10 8.41 -4.64 5.66
C CYS A 10 8.24 -3.42 6.59
N VAL A 11 8.02 -2.25 6.01
CA VAL A 11 7.77 -1.02 6.81
C VAL A 11 6.41 -1.02 7.53
N ILE A 12 5.51 -1.93 7.16
CA ILE A 12 4.15 -2.06 7.73
C ILE A 12 4.02 -3.22 8.71
N CYS A 13 4.76 -4.33 8.50
CA CYS A 13 4.65 -5.54 9.33
C CYS A 13 6.03 -6.21 9.54
N SER A 14 6.05 -7.31 10.31
CA SER A 14 7.31 -8.01 10.65
C SER A 14 7.83 -8.97 9.57
N ASN A 15 7.13 -9.12 8.44
CA ASN A 15 7.57 -10.00 7.34
C ASN A 15 8.82 -9.44 6.64
N GLU A 16 9.55 -10.32 5.96
CA GLU A 16 10.68 -9.91 5.12
C GLU A 16 10.20 -9.10 3.92
N SER A 17 10.99 -8.10 3.56
CA SER A 17 10.73 -7.31 2.38
C SER A 17 11.13 -8.06 1.12
N ASP A 18 10.37 -7.86 0.05
CA ASP A 18 10.56 -8.51 -1.25
C ASP A 18 11.66 -7.79 -2.07
N GLY A 19 12.75 -7.41 -1.41
CA GLY A 19 13.80 -6.56 -2.00
C GLY A 19 13.49 -5.05 -2.04
N GLY A 20 12.31 -4.63 -1.55
CA GLY A 20 11.88 -3.23 -1.45
C GLY A 20 11.59 -2.77 -0.02
N GLU A 21 10.67 -1.81 0.12
CA GLU A 21 10.14 -1.33 1.41
C GLU A 21 9.05 -2.25 1.99
N PHE A 22 8.34 -3.00 1.14
CA PHE A 22 7.21 -3.84 1.52
C PHE A 22 7.56 -5.34 1.43
N CYS A 23 6.83 -6.16 2.18
CA CYS A 23 6.72 -7.60 1.88
C CYS A 23 5.87 -7.81 0.62
N VAL A 24 5.88 -9.01 0.06
CA VAL A 24 5.14 -9.33 -1.18
C VAL A 24 3.66 -8.95 -1.11
N TRP A 25 2.99 -9.18 0.02
CA TRP A 25 1.56 -8.90 0.18
C TRP A 25 1.23 -7.41 0.24
N HIS A 26 2.04 -6.63 0.98
CA HIS A 26 1.89 -5.18 1.02
C HIS A 26 2.28 -4.52 -0.30
N ARG A 27 3.27 -5.06 -1.02
CA ARG A 27 3.65 -4.59 -2.37
C ARG A 27 2.50 -4.78 -3.35
N LEU A 28 1.96 -6.00 -3.47
CA LEU A 28 0.84 -6.30 -4.36
C LEU A 28 -0.41 -5.47 -4.02
N SER A 29 -0.65 -5.23 -2.72
CA SER A 29 -1.76 -4.37 -2.28
C SER A 29 -1.57 -2.90 -2.69
N TYR A 30 -0.34 -2.40 -2.63
CA TYR A 30 0.02 -1.05 -3.09
C TYR A 30 -0.16 -0.92 -4.60
N GLU A 31 0.38 -1.85 -5.38
CA GLU A 31 0.24 -1.88 -6.85
C GLU A 31 -1.24 -1.90 -7.25
N ARG A 32 -2.05 -2.73 -6.57
CA ARG A 32 -3.49 -2.80 -6.82
C ARG A 32 -4.22 -1.49 -6.49
N LEU A 33 -3.82 -0.79 -5.44
CA LEU A 33 -4.37 0.53 -5.10
C LEU A 33 -4.10 1.55 -6.22
N GLU A 34 -2.87 1.59 -6.73
CA GLU A 34 -2.50 2.48 -7.84
C GLU A 34 -3.28 2.16 -9.12
N GLU A 35 -3.47 0.88 -9.45
CA GLU A 35 -4.30 0.46 -10.57
C GLU A 35 -5.76 0.91 -10.42
N MET A 36 -6.38 0.64 -9.26
CA MET A 36 -7.77 1.01 -9.01
C MET A 36 -7.97 2.53 -9.04
N PHE A 37 -7.00 3.29 -8.56
CA PHE A 37 -7.09 4.74 -8.57
C PHE A 37 -7.10 5.33 -9.98
N LYS A 38 -6.34 4.75 -10.91
CA LYS A 38 -6.40 5.16 -12.33
C LYS A 38 -7.82 5.01 -12.87
N VAL A 39 -8.45 3.86 -12.61
CA VAL A 39 -9.84 3.58 -13.02
C VAL A 39 -10.82 4.58 -12.38
N TRP A 40 -10.68 4.86 -11.09
CA TRP A 40 -11.56 5.80 -10.39
C TRP A 40 -11.38 7.25 -10.88
N ARG A 41 -10.14 7.66 -11.16
CA ARG A 41 -9.84 8.99 -11.68
C ARG A 41 -10.35 9.19 -13.12
N GLU A 42 -10.39 8.14 -13.92
CA GLU A 42 -10.99 8.20 -15.26
C GLU A 42 -12.52 8.33 -15.20
N ALA A 43 -13.16 7.69 -14.21
CA ALA A 43 -14.60 7.72 -14.04
C ALA A 43 -15.10 8.94 -13.24
N MET A 44 -14.27 9.53 -12.39
CA MET A 44 -14.64 10.57 -11.44
C MET A 44 -13.51 11.57 -11.21
N GLU A 45 -13.85 12.81 -10.91
CA GLU A 45 -12.88 13.82 -10.47
C GLU A 45 -12.51 13.61 -8.99
N ILE A 46 -11.70 12.57 -8.71
CA ILE A 46 -11.29 12.19 -7.36
C ILE A 46 -9.78 12.32 -7.14
N GLY A 47 -9.41 12.91 -5.99
CA GLY A 47 -8.02 13.01 -5.55
C GLY A 47 -7.49 11.72 -4.90
N TRP A 48 -6.17 11.59 -4.79
CA TRP A 48 -5.52 10.40 -4.21
C TRP A 48 -5.96 10.15 -2.76
N LYS A 49 -5.86 11.17 -1.91
CA LYS A 49 -6.25 11.08 -0.49
C LYS A 49 -7.73 10.70 -0.32
N GLU A 50 -8.62 11.28 -1.11
CA GLU A 50 -10.06 11.01 -1.06
C GLU A 50 -10.37 9.57 -1.49
N PHE A 51 -9.75 9.11 -2.58
CA PHE A 51 -9.82 7.71 -3.01
C PHE A 51 -9.39 6.75 -1.89
N LEU A 52 -8.25 6.99 -1.25
CA LEU A 52 -7.74 6.16 -0.17
C LEU A 52 -8.72 6.10 1.02
N GLU A 53 -9.30 7.24 1.40
CA GLU A 53 -10.30 7.31 2.47
C GLU A 53 -11.56 6.50 2.16
N GLU A 54 -12.09 6.60 0.93
CA GLU A 54 -13.26 5.84 0.51
C GLU A 54 -12.99 4.32 0.47
N VAL A 55 -11.83 3.90 -0.07
CA VAL A 55 -11.44 2.49 -0.07
C VAL A 55 -11.22 1.96 1.34
N ARG A 56 -10.68 2.77 2.26
CA ARG A 56 -10.48 2.38 3.67
C ARG A 56 -11.79 2.14 4.41
N LYS A 57 -12.80 3.00 4.17
CA LYS A 57 -14.13 2.89 4.78
C LYS A 57 -14.92 1.68 4.29
N ASN A 58 -14.62 1.17 3.10
CA ASN A 58 -15.34 0.03 2.53
C ASN A 58 -15.09 -1.25 3.38
N PRO A 59 -16.14 -1.89 3.93
CA PRO A 59 -16.00 -3.08 4.76
C PRO A 59 -15.43 -4.28 3.99
N ASN A 60 -15.62 -4.33 2.67
CA ASN A 60 -15.15 -5.42 1.81
C ASN A 60 -13.67 -5.29 1.41
N THR A 61 -13.03 -4.17 1.72
CA THR A 61 -11.59 -3.98 1.44
C THR A 61 -10.78 -4.89 2.35
N GLY A 62 -9.90 -5.70 1.76
CA GLY A 62 -9.02 -6.63 2.47
C GLY A 62 -8.05 -5.93 3.43
N VAL A 63 -7.65 -6.64 4.49
CA VAL A 63 -6.81 -6.09 5.57
C VAL A 63 -5.47 -5.54 5.08
N TRP A 64 -4.78 -6.25 4.18
CA TRP A 64 -3.49 -5.81 3.61
C TRP A 64 -3.60 -4.46 2.90
N VAL A 65 -4.68 -4.24 2.14
CA VAL A 65 -4.96 -2.97 1.47
C VAL A 65 -5.23 -1.86 2.50
N LYS A 66 -6.03 -2.14 3.55
CA LYS A 66 -6.30 -1.16 4.62
C LYS A 66 -5.04 -0.75 5.38
N GLU A 67 -4.11 -1.68 5.60
CA GLU A 67 -2.83 -1.40 6.23
C GLU A 67 -1.94 -0.52 5.35
N VAL A 68 -1.86 -0.80 4.04
CA VAL A 68 -1.16 0.07 3.07
C VAL A 68 -1.74 1.48 3.06
N ILE A 69 -3.07 1.61 2.98
CA ILE A 69 -3.74 2.91 3.01
C ILE A 69 -3.38 3.68 4.29
N SER A 70 -3.44 3.02 5.45
CA SER A 70 -3.14 3.63 6.73
C SER A 70 -1.69 4.12 6.81
N TYR A 71 -0.75 3.36 6.25
CA TYR A 71 0.65 3.76 6.13
C TYR A 71 0.83 5.00 5.23
N ILE A 72 0.22 5.00 4.04
CA ILE A 72 0.32 6.13 3.09
C ILE A 72 -0.24 7.41 3.71
N LEU A 73 -1.46 7.36 4.26
CA LEU A 73 -2.12 8.52 4.86
C LEU A 73 -1.33 9.09 6.04
N LYS A 74 -0.66 8.23 6.82
CA LYS A 74 0.23 8.67 7.91
C LYS A 74 1.50 9.35 7.37
N LYS A 75 2.04 8.90 6.24
CA LYS A 75 3.24 9.48 5.61
C LYS A 75 2.96 10.83 4.94
N GLU A 76 1.76 11.01 4.38
CA GLU A 76 1.36 12.27 3.73
C GLU A 76 0.98 13.38 4.72
N ASN A 77 0.77 13.05 6.00
CA ASN A 77 0.40 14.00 7.05
C ASN A 77 1.37 13.86 8.25
N PRO A 78 2.63 14.34 8.09
CA PRO A 78 3.68 14.19 9.10
C PRO A 78 3.39 14.91 10.43
#